data_AF-A0A5N5W7Z5-F1
#
_entry.id   AF-A0A5N5W7Z5-F1
#
_cell.length_a   1.000
_cell.length_b   1.000
_cell.length_c   1.000
_cell.angle_alpha   90.00
_cell.angle_beta   90.00
_cell.angle_gamma   90.00
#
_symmetry.space_group_name_H-M   'P 1'
#
loop_
_entity.id
_entity.type
_entity.pdbx_description
1 polymer ?
#
loop_
_entity_poly.entity_id
_entity_poly.type
_entity_poly.pdbx_seq_one_letter_code
_entity_poly.pdbx_strand_id
1 'polypeptide(L)'
;MPGTHFSPRLAESEISAMVEGALAGLAHRLAHRSFRLLPAAGGPADPDGARAEALAYLHMLVHLQRAVQRLTDRAAEEAARTGAGYPQIGRACEMSRQGARNRWPGIVHGTTHRPPKHTERSR
;
A
#
# COMPACT_ATOMS: atom_id res chain seq x y z
N MET A 1 10.52 -10.01 -5.36
CA MET A 1 11.65 -9.36 -6.09
C MET A 1 11.09 -8.20 -6.89
N PRO A 2 11.22 -6.96 -6.39
CA PRO A 2 10.79 -5.79 -7.14
C PRO A 2 11.47 -5.77 -8.50
N GLY A 3 10.68 -5.47 -9.55
CA GLY A 3 11.15 -5.55 -10.93
C GLY A 3 12.28 -4.56 -11.22
N THR A 4 12.80 -4.62 -12.45
CA THR A 4 13.92 -3.87 -13.08
C THR A 4 13.95 -2.34 -12.88
N HIS A 5 13.02 -1.75 -12.12
CA HIS A 5 12.82 -0.32 -11.92
C HIS A 5 13.28 0.20 -10.56
N PHE A 6 13.49 -0.66 -9.56
CA PHE A 6 14.04 -0.25 -8.26
C PHE A 6 14.71 -1.43 -7.53
N SER A 7 15.71 -1.13 -6.71
CA SER A 7 16.42 -2.11 -5.89
C SER A 7 16.30 -1.72 -4.42
N PRO A 8 15.88 -2.64 -3.54
CA PRO A 8 15.73 -2.32 -2.12
C PRO A 8 17.11 -2.11 -1.50
N ARG A 9 17.21 -1.12 -0.60
CA ARG A 9 18.43 -0.85 0.19
C ARG A 9 18.51 -1.68 1.46
N LEU A 10 17.40 -2.33 1.83
CA LEU A 10 17.21 -3.14 3.03
C LEU A 10 16.65 -4.50 2.64
N ALA A 11 16.80 -5.50 3.50
CA ALA A 11 16.13 -6.78 3.31
C ALA A 11 14.61 -6.62 3.43
N GLU A 12 13.84 -7.51 2.79
CA GLU A 12 12.37 -7.48 2.82
C GLU A 12 11.79 -7.53 4.25
N SER A 13 12.42 -8.32 5.13
CA SER A 13 12.04 -8.40 6.55
C SER A 13 12.30 -7.09 7.30
N GLU A 14 13.38 -6.37 6.98
CA GLU A 14 13.69 -5.08 7.57
C GLU A 14 12.71 -4.00 7.09
N ILE A 15 12.35 -4.01 5.80
CA ILE A 15 11.30 -3.13 5.26
C ILE A 15 9.97 -3.41 5.96
N SER A 16 9.60 -4.69 6.10
CA SER A 16 8.36 -5.10 6.77
C SER A 16 8.31 -4.62 8.22
N ALA A 17 9.37 -4.85 8.99
CA ALA A 17 9.46 -4.40 10.38
C ALA A 17 9.41 -2.88 10.51
N MET A 18 10.08 -2.16 9.60
CA MET A 18 10.05 -0.69 9.57
C MET A 18 8.64 -0.17 9.29
N VAL A 19 7.95 -0.74 8.30
CA VAL A 19 6.59 -0.33 7.92
C VAL A 19 5.59 -0.66 9.04
N GLU A 20 5.68 -1.86 9.63
CA GLU A 20 4.82 -2.27 10.74
C GLU A 20 4.99 -1.34 11.94
N GLY A 21 6.22 -1.06 12.36
CA GLY A 21 6.50 -0.14 13.46
C GLY A 21 6.00 1.28 13.19
N ALA A 22 6.19 1.78 11.96
CA ALA A 22 5.69 3.10 11.56
C ALA A 22 4.16 3.18 11.58
N LEU A 23 3.46 2.14 11.08
CA LEU A 23 2.01 2.06 11.08
C LEU A 23 1.44 1.88 12.49
N ALA A 24 2.06 1.06 13.33
CA ALA A 24 1.66 0.88 14.72
C ALA A 24 1.76 2.20 15.50
N GLY A 25 2.88 2.91 15.36
CA GLY A 25 3.05 4.23 15.96
C GLY A 25 2.04 5.26 15.43
N LEU A 26 1.76 5.26 14.12
CA LEU A 26 0.75 6.14 13.53
C LEU A 26 -0.65 5.82 14.03
N ALA A 27 -1.03 4.54 14.09
CA ALA A 27 -2.33 4.07 14.55
C ALA A 27 -2.57 4.50 16.00
N HIS A 28 -1.58 4.34 16.88
CA HIS A 28 -1.68 4.77 18.27
C HIS A 28 -1.91 6.29 18.38
N ARG A 29 -1.12 7.10 17.66
CA ARG A 29 -1.29 8.56 17.65
C ARG A 29 -2.66 9.00 17.13
N LEU A 30 -3.14 8.37 16.05
CA LEU A 30 -4.44 8.70 15.48
C LEU A 30 -5.60 8.23 16.36
N ALA A 31 -5.48 7.09 17.02
CA ALA A 31 -6.50 6.61 17.96
C ALA A 31 -6.67 7.60 19.12
N HIS A 32 -5.58 8.01 19.77
CA HIS A 32 -5.61 9.00 20.86
C HIS A 32 -6.14 10.36 20.43
N ARG A 33 -5.86 10.78 19.19
CA ARG A 33 -6.34 12.07 18.67
C ARG A 33 -7.80 12.05 18.25
N SER A 34 -8.30 10.90 17.79
CA SER A 34 -9.61 10.79 17.12
C SER A 34 -10.70 10.24 18.01
N PHE A 35 -10.34 9.47 19.03
CA PHE A 35 -11.29 8.84 19.94
C PHE A 35 -11.11 9.37 21.34
N ARG A 36 -12.23 9.82 21.92
CA ARG A 36 -12.30 10.04 23.36
C ARG A 36 -12.69 8.72 24.01
N LEU A 37 -11.80 8.18 24.82
CA LEU A 37 -12.14 7.02 25.65
C LEU A 37 -13.15 7.46 26.70
N LEU A 38 -14.23 6.70 26.83
CA LEU A 38 -15.16 6.89 27.92
C LEU A 38 -14.46 6.44 29.21
N PRO A 39 -14.55 7.22 30.30
CA PRO A 39 -13.94 6.82 31.56
C PRO A 39 -14.51 5.47 31.97
N ALA A 40 -13.62 4.51 32.20
CA ALA A 40 -13.98 3.31 32.91
C ALA A 40 -14.31 3.70 34.37
N ALA A 41 -15.24 3.01 35.00
CA ALA A 41 -15.72 3.39 36.34
C ALA A 41 -14.63 3.24 37.43
N GLY A 42 -13.56 2.49 37.15
CA GLY A 42 -12.37 2.35 37.98
C GLY A 42 -11.21 3.20 37.48
N GLY A 43 -10.29 3.54 38.39
CA GLY A 43 -9.14 4.41 38.13
C GLY A 43 -8.08 3.85 37.14
N PRO A 44 -6.83 4.33 37.19
CA PRO A 44 -5.82 4.12 36.14
C PRO A 44 -5.37 2.67 35.88
N ALA A 45 -5.85 1.69 36.67
CA ALA A 45 -5.58 0.26 36.49
C ALA A 45 -6.83 -0.54 36.09
N ASP A 46 -7.91 0.13 35.66
CA ASP A 46 -9.15 -0.52 35.27
C ASP A 46 -8.97 -1.33 33.97
N PRO A 47 -9.21 -2.65 33.98
CA PRO A 47 -9.19 -3.48 32.76
C PRO A 47 -10.12 -2.98 31.66
N ASP A 48 -11.18 -2.23 32.00
CA ASP A 48 -12.08 -1.65 31.02
C ASP A 48 -11.45 -0.47 30.27
N GLY A 49 -10.55 0.30 30.91
CA GLY A 49 -9.77 1.35 30.26
C GLY A 49 -8.77 0.79 29.26
N ALA A 50 -7.98 -0.21 29.67
CA ALA A 50 -7.05 -0.91 28.80
C ALA A 50 -7.76 -1.60 27.61
N ARG A 51 -8.94 -2.18 27.86
CA ARG A 51 -9.77 -2.76 26.79
C ARG A 51 -10.26 -1.70 25.81
N ALA A 52 -10.71 -0.54 26.30
CA ALA A 52 -11.16 0.57 25.44
C ALA A 52 -10.03 1.11 24.56
N GLU A 53 -8.82 1.24 25.10
CA GLU A 53 -7.62 1.61 24.33
C GLU A 53 -7.31 0.61 23.21
N ALA A 54 -7.30 -0.69 23.53
CA ALA A 54 -7.05 -1.74 22.55
C ALA A 54 -8.08 -1.75 21.42
N LEU A 55 -9.36 -1.55 21.74
CA LEU A 55 -10.46 -1.45 20.78
C LEU A 55 -10.32 -0.20 19.89
N ALA A 56 -9.97 0.96 20.47
CA ALA A 56 -9.75 2.19 19.71
C ALA A 56 -8.56 2.04 18.74
N TYR A 57 -7.48 1.40 19.19
CA TYR A 57 -6.32 1.08 18.37
C TYR A 57 -6.69 0.13 17.22
N LEU A 58 -7.39 -0.98 17.49
CA LEU A 58 -7.87 -1.91 16.47
C LEU A 58 -8.77 -1.21 15.45
N HIS A 59 -9.70 -0.37 15.91
CA HIS A 59 -10.59 0.37 15.02
C HIS A 59 -9.80 1.34 14.11
N MET A 60 -8.76 1.99 14.64
CA MET A 60 -7.88 2.83 13.84
C MET A 60 -7.09 2.04 12.79
N LEU A 61 -6.60 0.84 13.12
CA LEU A 61 -5.92 -0.02 12.16
C LEU A 61 -6.84 -0.41 10.99
N VAL A 62 -8.13 -0.65 11.24
CA VAL A 62 -9.11 -0.90 10.18
C VAL A 62 -9.24 0.31 9.23
N HIS A 63 -9.27 1.54 9.76
CA HIS A 63 -9.29 2.74 8.93
C HIS A 63 -8.00 2.90 8.11
N LEU A 64 -6.84 2.65 8.72
CA LEU A 64 -5.55 2.70 8.03
C LEU A 64 -5.47 1.64 6.92
N GLN A 65 -5.91 0.41 7.17
CA GLN A 65 -5.95 -0.64 6.14
C GLN A 65 -6.77 -0.21 4.92
N ARG A 66 -7.97 0.35 5.15
CA ARG A 66 -8.82 0.87 4.08
C ARG A 66 -8.19 2.06 3.35
N ALA A 67 -7.48 2.92 4.08
CA ALA A 67 -6.79 4.06 3.48
C ALA A 67 -5.60 3.63 2.61
N VAL A 68 -4.77 2.70 3.11
CA VAL A 68 -3.65 2.11 2.35
C VAL A 68 -4.18 1.43 1.10
N GLN A 69 -5.26 0.65 1.19
CA GLN A 69 -5.88 0.02 0.02
C GLN A 69 -6.25 1.05 -1.07
N ARG A 70 -6.93 2.14 -0.70
CA ARG A 70 -7.26 3.22 -1.65
C ARG A 70 -6.01 3.91 -2.24
N LEU A 71 -4.97 4.08 -1.43
CA LEU A 71 -3.70 4.66 -1.89
C LEU A 71 -2.99 3.73 -2.88
N THR A 72 -2.99 2.43 -2.61
CA THR A 72 -2.46 1.41 -3.52
C THR A 72 -3.19 1.42 -4.85
N ASP A 73 -4.53 1.54 -4.83
CA ASP A 73 -5.32 1.58 -6.06
C ASP A 73 -4.99 2.83 -6.90
N ARG A 74 -4.86 4.01 -6.28
CA ARG A 74 -4.40 5.23 -6.97
C ARG A 74 -2.96 5.13 -7.47
N ALA A 75 -2.08 4.48 -6.72
CA ALA A 75 -0.69 4.30 -7.13
C ALA A 75 -0.58 3.37 -8.35
N ALA A 76 -1.45 2.35 -8.45
CA ALA A 76 -1.54 1.50 -9.63
C ALA A 76 -2.03 2.29 -10.86
N GLU A 77 -3.05 3.14 -10.70
CA GLU A 77 -3.51 4.05 -11.75
C GLU A 77 -2.40 5.00 -12.19
N GLU A 78 -1.68 5.62 -11.26
CA GLU A 78 -0.52 6.48 -11.56
C GLU A 78 0.55 5.74 -12.35
N ALA A 79 0.93 4.55 -11.89
CA ALA A 79 1.90 3.72 -12.57
C ALA A 79 1.45 3.44 -14.02
N ALA A 80 0.17 3.10 -14.23
CA ALA A 80 -0.37 2.90 -15.57
C ALA A 80 -0.34 4.18 -16.42
N ARG A 81 -0.70 5.34 -15.86
CA ARG A 81 -0.62 6.65 -16.55
C ARG A 81 0.80 7.00 -16.98
N THR A 82 1.80 6.62 -16.20
CA THR A 82 3.23 6.80 -16.52
C THR A 82 3.77 5.73 -17.49
N GLY A 83 2.93 4.81 -17.96
CA GLY A 83 3.26 3.82 -18.97
C GLY A 83 3.60 2.43 -18.43
N ALA A 84 3.42 2.17 -17.13
CA ALA A 84 3.61 0.83 -16.59
C ALA A 84 2.51 -0.13 -17.08
N GLY A 85 2.92 -1.27 -17.62
CA GLY A 85 2.01 -2.36 -17.95
C GLY A 85 1.67 -3.25 -16.76
N TYR A 86 0.64 -4.08 -16.91
CA TYR A 86 0.23 -5.06 -15.88
C TYR A 86 1.37 -5.97 -15.36
N PRO A 87 2.38 -6.39 -16.16
CA PRO A 87 3.51 -7.14 -15.62
C PRO A 87 4.35 -6.34 -14.61
N GLN A 88 4.55 -5.03 -14.83
CA GLN A 88 5.32 -4.17 -13.94
C GLN A 88 4.55 -3.90 -12.65
N ILE A 89 3.26 -3.55 -12.78
CA ILE A 89 2.36 -3.32 -11.66
C ILE A 89 2.22 -4.58 -10.81
N GLY A 90 1.99 -5.74 -11.44
CA GLY A 90 1.89 -7.02 -10.75
C GLY A 90 3.14 -7.34 -9.94
N ARG A 91 4.35 -7.19 -10.52
CA ARG A 91 5.61 -7.41 -9.79
C ARG A 91 5.78 -6.47 -8.60
N ALA A 92 5.41 -5.19 -8.73
CA ALA A 92 5.49 -4.23 -7.64
C ALA A 92 4.54 -4.56 -6.48
N CYS A 93 3.43 -5.25 -6.77
CA CYS A 93 2.45 -5.67 -5.78
C CYS A 93 2.54 -7.19 -5.46
N GLU A 94 3.66 -7.83 -5.79
CA GLU A 94 3.92 -9.26 -5.55
C GLU A 94 2.82 -10.22 -6.08
N MET A 95 2.18 -9.85 -7.18
CA MET A 95 1.11 -10.62 -7.79
C MET A 95 1.36 -10.87 -9.29
N SER A 96 0.68 -11.88 -9.84
CA SER A 96 0.78 -12.17 -11.27
C SER A 96 0.22 -11.02 -12.12
N ARG A 97 0.64 -10.95 -13.39
CA ARG A 97 0.05 -10.04 -14.39
C ARG A 97 -1.48 -10.14 -14.42
N GLN A 98 -2.02 -11.36 -14.37
CA GLN A 98 -3.47 -11.59 -14.41
C GLN A 98 -4.14 -11.15 -13.11
N GLY A 99 -3.48 -11.34 -11.97
CA GLY A 99 -3.93 -10.80 -10.68
C GLY A 99 -4.05 -9.28 -10.72
N ALA A 100 -3.04 -8.59 -11.23
CA ALA A 100 -3.07 -7.14 -11.41
C ALA A 100 -4.19 -6.68 -12.35
N ARG A 101 -4.40 -7.39 -13.47
CA ARG A 101 -5.48 -7.08 -14.42
C ARG A 101 -6.87 -7.29 -13.82
N ASN A 102 -7.06 -8.36 -13.05
CA ASN A 102 -8.34 -8.65 -12.40
C ASN A 102 -8.66 -7.61 -11.31
N ARG A 103 -7.63 -7.15 -10.58
CA ARG A 103 -7.78 -6.15 -9.53
C ARG A 103 -8.04 -4.74 -10.09
N TRP A 104 -7.34 -4.36 -11.15
CA TRP A 104 -7.47 -3.04 -11.78
C TRP A 104 -7.82 -3.16 -13.27
N PRO A 105 -9.06 -3.55 -13.60
CA PRO A 105 -9.46 -3.69 -14.98
C PRO A 105 -9.44 -2.33 -15.70
N GLY A 106 -8.79 -2.29 -16.86
CA GLY A 106 -8.84 -1.14 -17.77
C GLY A 106 -7.87 0.00 -17.45
N ILE A 107 -7.04 -0.08 -16.41
CA ILE A 107 -6.13 1.06 -16.09
C ILE A 107 -4.97 1.20 -17.07
N VAL A 108 -4.48 0.08 -17.64
CA VAL A 108 -3.42 0.08 -18.66
C VAL A 108 -4.06 0.26 -20.04
N HIS A 109 -4.04 1.49 -20.51
CA HIS A 109 -4.38 1.84 -21.88
C HIS A 109 -3.11 1.67 -22.71
N GLY A 110 -3.18 0.94 -23.82
CA GLY A 110 -1.98 0.66 -24.62
C GLY A 110 -1.28 1.94 -25.01
N THR A 111 -0.17 2.26 -24.35
CA THR A 111 0.80 3.23 -24.86
C THR A 111 1.22 2.66 -26.20
N THR A 112 0.91 3.39 -27.27
CA THR A 112 1.34 3.11 -28.63
C THR A 112 2.80 2.69 -28.59
N HIS A 113 3.04 1.39 -28.77
CA HIS A 113 4.34 0.87 -29.08
C HIS A 113 4.72 1.55 -30.39
N ARG A 114 5.48 2.66 -30.33
CA ARG A 114 6.10 3.24 -31.52
C ARG A 114 7.08 2.18 -31.98
N PRO A 115 6.84 1.46 -33.09
CA PRO A 115 7.77 0.45 -33.53
C PRO A 115 9.11 1.14 -33.82
N PRO A 116 10.25 0.49 -33.56
CA PRO A 116 11.54 1.03 -33.92
C PRO A 116 11.51 1.33 -35.43
N LYS A 117 11.88 2.56 -35.80
CA LYS A 117 12.06 2.90 -37.21
C LYS A 117 13.16 1.99 -37.74
N HIS A 118 12.79 0.97 -38.51
CA HIS A 118 13.75 0.26 -39.37
C HIS A 118 14.31 1.31 -40.32
N THR A 119 15.54 1.77 -40.05
CA THR A 119 16.33 2.46 -41.07
C THR A 119 16.78 1.37 -42.04
N GLU A 120 16.01 1.17 -43.11
CA GLU A 120 16.50 0.51 -44.31
C GLU A 120 17.72 1.29 -44.80
N ARG A 121 18.92 0.76 -44.57
CA ARG A 121 20.07 1.12 -45.39
C ARG A 121 19.97 0.30 -46.66
N SER A 122 19.38 0.94 -47.67
CA SER A 122 19.54 0.56 -49.07
C SER A 122 21.00 0.75 -49.50
N ARG A 123 21.51 -0.30 -50.17
CA ARG A 123 22.57 -0.35 -51.19
C ARG A 123 24.01 -0.05 -50.81
#